data_AF-A0A9P8RNP2-F1
#
_entry.id   AF-A0A9P8RNP2-F1
#
_cell.length_a   1.000
_cell.length_b   1.000
_cell.length_c   1.000
_cell.angle_alpha   90.00
_cell.angle_beta   90.00
_cell.angle_gamma   90.00
#
_symmetry.space_group_name_H-M   'P 1'
#
loop_
_entity.id
_entity.type
_entity.pdbx_description
1 polymer ?
#
loop_
_entity_poly.entity_id
_entity_poly.type
_entity_poly.pdbx_seq_one_letter_code
_entity_poly.pdbx_strand_id
1 'polypeptide(L)'
;MPEGGQLPKQVNERFEKWKRGCLYDLTIDFVIPMSCAARVMESLIHQSLHKYRRKVITCRNAKCRTDHQEWFEVPPEVARSAVEVWKEFSSCIPYDTSGMLRKFWSDRLWEMRKGCFESSTHTWLEKSVRPIIELDLKLQEIERRESRQRDLMVHNYGKNHTAKPVLRRVNTV
;
A
#
# COMPACT_ATOMS: atom_id res chain seq x y z
N MET A 1 13.32 -17.46 9.30
CA MET A 1 12.45 -18.04 8.27
C MET A 1 11.03 -18.03 8.81
N PRO A 2 10.02 -17.45 8.14
CA PRO A 2 8.65 -17.77 8.52
C PRO A 2 8.43 -19.25 8.20
N GLU A 3 8.09 -20.01 9.21
CA GLU A 3 7.84 -21.45 9.12
C GLU A 3 6.66 -21.73 8.18
N GLY A 4 6.87 -22.58 7.16
CA GLY A 4 5.79 -23.30 6.46
C GLY A 4 4.94 -22.55 5.43
N GLY A 5 5.16 -21.26 5.16
CA GLY A 5 4.37 -20.53 4.15
C GLY A 5 4.83 -20.78 2.72
N GLN A 6 4.01 -21.46 1.90
CA GLN A 6 4.25 -21.57 0.46
C GLN A 6 4.28 -20.17 -0.19
N LEU A 7 5.34 -19.85 -0.92
CA LEU A 7 5.47 -18.56 -1.59
C LEU A 7 4.31 -18.33 -2.56
N PRO A 8 3.81 -17.09 -2.72
CA PRO A 8 2.83 -16.77 -3.74
C PRO A 8 3.31 -17.27 -5.11
N LYS A 9 2.43 -17.92 -5.87
CA LYS A 9 2.75 -18.58 -7.15
C LYS A 9 3.58 -17.68 -8.08
N GLN A 10 3.18 -16.41 -8.22
CA GLN A 10 3.86 -15.43 -9.07
C GLN A 10 5.28 -15.09 -8.59
N VAL A 11 5.52 -15.06 -7.27
CA VAL A 11 6.85 -14.85 -6.69
C VAL A 11 7.72 -16.06 -7.00
N ASN A 12 7.19 -17.27 -6.77
CA ASN A 12 7.89 -18.51 -7.06
C ASN A 12 8.25 -18.65 -8.55
N GLU A 13 7.32 -18.32 -9.45
CA GLU A 13 7.55 -18.32 -10.91
C GLU A 13 8.67 -17.37 -11.34
N ARG A 14 8.70 -16.14 -10.80
CA ARG A 14 9.78 -15.17 -11.06
C ARG A 14 11.11 -15.67 -10.52
N PHE A 15 11.11 -16.20 -9.31
CA PHE A 15 12.30 -16.72 -8.65
C PHE A 15 12.91 -17.87 -9.46
N GLU A 16 12.08 -18.81 -9.88
CA GLU A 16 12.46 -19.93 -10.74
C GLU A 16 12.95 -19.49 -12.12
N LYS A 17 12.36 -18.43 -12.69
CA LYS A 17 12.85 -17.82 -13.93
C LYS A 17 14.26 -17.26 -13.77
N TRP A 18 14.57 -16.61 -12.65
CA TRP A 18 15.92 -16.11 -12.39
C TRP A 18 16.92 -17.25 -12.17
N LYS A 19 16.54 -18.27 -11.39
CA LYS A 19 17.38 -19.44 -11.14
C LYS A 19 17.78 -20.14 -12.44
N ARG A 20 16.81 -20.43 -13.31
CA ARG A 20 17.05 -21.10 -14.60
C ARG A 20 17.66 -20.19 -15.66
N GLY A 21 17.17 -18.95 -15.76
CA GLY A 21 17.52 -18.05 -16.85
C GLY A 21 18.81 -17.28 -16.62
N CYS A 22 19.15 -16.99 -15.37
CA CYS A 22 20.25 -16.08 -15.00
C CYS A 22 21.31 -16.74 -14.12
N LEU A 23 21.07 -17.97 -13.66
CA LEU A 23 21.98 -18.76 -12.81
C LEU A 23 22.36 -18.05 -11.51
N TYR A 24 21.43 -17.25 -10.97
CA TYR A 24 21.57 -16.69 -9.64
C TYR A 24 21.01 -17.67 -8.60
N ASP A 25 21.82 -17.95 -7.59
CA ASP A 25 21.37 -18.58 -6.36
C ASP A 25 20.92 -17.46 -5.42
N LEU A 26 19.60 -17.35 -5.25
CA LEU A 26 18.97 -16.25 -4.53
C LEU A 26 18.43 -16.78 -3.21
N THR A 27 18.52 -15.98 -2.17
CA THR A 27 17.81 -16.22 -0.91
C THR A 27 16.66 -15.24 -0.80
N ILE A 28 15.54 -15.70 -0.26
CA ILE A 28 14.39 -14.83 0.01
C ILE A 28 14.48 -14.42 1.48
N ASP A 29 14.80 -13.15 1.71
CA ASP A 29 14.93 -12.62 3.06
C ASP A 29 13.56 -12.32 3.69
N PHE A 30 12.60 -11.82 2.90
CA PHE A 30 11.24 -11.54 3.35
C PHE A 30 10.24 -11.43 2.19
N VAL A 31 8.96 -11.59 2.53
CA VAL A 31 7.81 -11.40 1.62
C VAL A 31 6.78 -10.53 2.33
N ILE A 32 6.34 -9.45 1.66
CA ILE A 32 5.34 -8.53 2.18
C ILE A 32 4.20 -8.44 1.15
N PRO A 33 2.97 -8.88 1.49
CA PRO A 33 1.83 -8.74 0.61
C PRO A 33 1.38 -7.27 0.56
N MET A 34 1.05 -6.79 -0.64
CA MET A 34 0.52 -5.44 -0.88
C MET A 34 -1.00 -5.50 -0.96
N SER A 35 -1.68 -4.57 -0.29
CA SER A 35 -3.15 -4.54 -0.22
C SER A 35 -3.79 -4.14 -1.55
N CYS A 36 -3.11 -3.31 -2.35
CA CYS A 36 -3.54 -2.96 -3.70
C CYS A 36 -2.33 -2.64 -4.61
N ALA A 37 -2.59 -2.61 -5.92
CA ALA A 37 -1.67 -2.07 -6.94
C ALA A 37 -0.21 -2.57 -6.82
N ALA A 38 -0.01 -3.87 -6.56
CA ALA A 38 1.31 -4.44 -6.23
C ALA A 38 2.43 -4.09 -7.22
N ARG A 39 2.13 -4.02 -8.53
CA ARG A 39 3.10 -3.62 -9.57
C ARG A 39 3.51 -2.15 -9.51
N VAL A 40 2.58 -1.29 -9.10
CA VAL A 40 2.86 0.13 -8.88
C VAL A 40 3.72 0.28 -7.62
N MET A 41 3.40 -0.44 -6.54
CA MET A 41 4.22 -0.46 -5.32
C MET A 41 5.64 -0.95 -5.61
N GLU A 42 5.79 -2.03 -6.37
CA GLU A 42 7.10 -2.53 -6.84
C GLU A 42 7.89 -1.44 -7.57
N SER A 43 7.24 -0.70 -8.46
CA SER A 43 7.87 0.41 -9.19
C SER A 43 8.28 1.57 -8.26
N LEU A 44 7.45 1.91 -7.28
CA LEU A 44 7.73 2.96 -6.28
C LEU A 44 8.87 2.56 -5.34
N ILE A 45 8.95 1.29 -4.95
CA ILE A 45 10.08 0.74 -4.19
C ILE A 45 11.37 0.88 -5.01
N HIS A 46 11.36 0.48 -6.29
CA HIS A 46 12.52 0.63 -7.17
C HIS A 46 12.96 2.09 -7.32
N GLN A 47 12.01 3.00 -7.48
CA GLN A 47 12.30 4.43 -7.55
C GLN A 47 12.84 4.97 -6.23
N SER A 48 12.31 4.52 -5.09
CA SER A 48 12.83 4.90 -3.77
C SER A 48 14.29 4.50 -3.64
N LEU A 49 14.62 3.27 -4.03
CA LEU A 49 15.98 2.71 -3.93
C LEU A 49 16.90 3.09 -5.10
N HIS A 50 16.50 3.98 -6.01
CA HIS A 50 17.25 4.25 -7.26
C HIS A 50 18.71 4.67 -7.03
N LYS A 51 19.01 5.40 -5.94
CA LYS A 51 20.38 5.83 -5.60
C LYS A 51 21.31 4.66 -5.27
N TYR A 52 20.74 3.52 -4.86
CA TYR A 52 21.45 2.29 -4.52
C TYR A 52 21.43 1.27 -5.65
N ARG A 53 20.82 1.60 -6.80
CA ARG A 53 20.72 0.70 -7.93
C ARG A 53 22.12 0.39 -8.47
N ARG A 54 22.43 -0.90 -8.58
CA ARG A 54 23.63 -1.39 -9.26
C ARG A 54 23.26 -1.85 -10.66
N LYS A 55 24.01 -1.39 -11.65
CA LYS A 55 23.92 -1.93 -13.00
C LYS A 55 24.72 -3.22 -13.06
N VAL A 56 24.05 -4.32 -13.39
CA VAL A 56 24.75 -5.56 -13.73
C VAL A 56 25.29 -5.41 -15.14
N ILE A 57 26.61 -5.26 -15.27
CA ILE A 57 27.29 -5.05 -16.55
C ILE A 57 27.13 -6.29 -17.45
N THR A 58 27.20 -7.48 -16.86
CA THR A 58 26.98 -8.76 -17.53
C THR A 58 26.26 -9.72 -16.58
N CYS A 59 25.20 -10.38 -17.07
CA CYS A 59 24.54 -11.44 -16.32
C CYS A 59 25.50 -12.64 -16.17
N ARG A 60 25.44 -13.37 -15.05
CA ARG A 60 26.22 -14.62 -14.84
C ARG A 60 26.00 -15.65 -15.94
N ASN A 61 24.79 -15.70 -16.48
CA ASN A 61 24.52 -16.47 -17.69
C ASN A 61 24.90 -15.65 -18.93
N ALA A 62 25.97 -16.06 -19.64
CA ALA A 62 26.42 -15.44 -20.88
C ALA A 62 25.35 -15.44 -22.00
N LYS A 63 24.33 -16.32 -21.92
CA LYS A 63 23.20 -16.36 -22.87
C LYS A 63 22.04 -15.45 -22.46
N CYS A 64 22.05 -14.89 -21.25
CA CYS A 64 21.03 -13.96 -20.82
C CYS A 64 21.25 -12.59 -21.48
N ARG A 65 20.21 -12.09 -22.16
CA ARG A 65 20.19 -10.78 -22.82
C ARG A 65 19.32 -9.76 -22.08
N THR A 66 18.88 -10.08 -20.86
CA THR A 66 18.05 -9.19 -20.06
C THR A 66 18.91 -8.13 -19.39
N ASP A 67 18.51 -6.87 -19.52
CA ASP A 67 19.07 -5.79 -18.72
C ASP A 67 18.49 -5.85 -17.31
N HIS A 68 19.30 -6.29 -16.34
CA HIS A 68 18.86 -6.43 -14.97
C HIS A 68 18.96 -5.09 -14.23
N GLN A 69 17.83 -4.41 -14.09
CA GLN A 69 17.73 -3.14 -13.36
C GLN A 69 17.18 -3.28 -11.93
N GLU A 70 17.04 -4.52 -11.45
CA GLU A 70 16.39 -4.88 -10.19
C GLU A 70 17.39 -5.09 -9.04
N TRP A 71 18.68 -4.79 -9.26
CA TRP A 71 19.73 -5.00 -8.26
C TRP A 71 20.01 -3.72 -7.47
N PHE A 72 19.98 -3.83 -6.15
CA PHE A 72 20.22 -2.74 -5.22
C PHE A 72 21.25 -3.19 -4.18
N GLU A 73 22.25 -2.36 -3.91
CA GLU A 73 23.20 -2.60 -2.83
C GLU A 73 22.78 -1.79 -1.60
N VAL A 74 21.99 -2.43 -0.75
CA VAL A 74 21.48 -1.84 0.49
C VAL A 74 21.50 -2.87 1.61
N PRO A 75 21.62 -2.43 2.88
CA PRO A 75 21.39 -3.31 4.01
C PRO A 75 19.95 -3.87 4.03
N PRO A 76 19.71 -5.11 4.49
CA PRO A 76 18.38 -5.73 4.51
C PRO A 76 17.30 -4.90 5.23
N GLU A 77 17.68 -4.20 6.29
CA GLU A 77 16.80 -3.32 7.05
C GLU A 77 16.33 -2.11 6.25
N VAL A 78 17.19 -1.55 5.38
CA VAL A 78 16.83 -0.43 4.50
C VAL A 78 15.86 -0.91 3.42
N ALA A 79 16.11 -2.10 2.84
CA ALA A 79 15.18 -2.71 1.89
C ALA A 79 13.81 -2.98 2.53
N ARG A 80 13.80 -3.58 3.73
CA ARG A 80 12.57 -3.87 4.47
C ARG A 80 11.78 -2.60 4.80
N SER A 81 12.43 -1.59 5.37
CA SER A 81 11.81 -0.31 5.71
C SER A 81 11.15 0.34 4.48
N ALA A 82 11.84 0.37 3.33
CA ALA A 82 11.25 0.90 2.11
C ALA A 82 9.99 0.14 1.69
N VAL A 83 10.03 -1.20 1.71
CA VAL A 83 8.86 -2.04 1.35
C VAL A 83 7.72 -1.86 2.36
N GLU A 84 8.00 -1.69 3.65
CA GLU A 84 6.99 -1.48 4.69
C GLU A 84 6.25 -0.15 4.54
N VAL A 85 6.95 0.94 4.23
CA VAL A 85 6.29 2.24 3.96
C VAL A 85 5.32 2.13 2.77
N TRP A 86 5.74 1.47 1.69
CA TRP A 86 4.87 1.27 0.53
C TRP A 86 3.73 0.27 0.79
N LYS A 87 3.91 -0.69 1.71
CA LYS A 87 2.84 -1.56 2.19
C LYS A 87 1.79 -0.76 2.96
N GLU A 88 2.20 0.11 3.87
CA GLU A 88 1.30 1.01 4.59
C GLU A 88 0.53 1.89 3.60
N PHE A 89 1.24 2.52 2.65
CA PHE A 89 0.62 3.29 1.57
C PHE A 89 -0.39 2.46 0.77
N SER A 90 -0.07 1.23 0.40
CA SER A 90 -0.99 0.35 -0.33
C SER A 90 -2.27 0.04 0.46
N SER A 91 -2.19 0.01 1.79
CA SER A 91 -3.31 -0.30 2.67
C SER A 91 -4.32 0.84 2.77
N CYS A 92 -3.90 2.06 2.40
CA CYS A 92 -4.78 3.20 2.22
C CYS A 92 -5.62 3.16 0.92
N ILE A 93 -5.42 2.16 0.06
CA ILE A 93 -6.07 2.03 -1.25
C ILE A 93 -5.97 3.36 -2.06
N PRO A 94 -4.75 3.85 -2.31
CA PRO A 94 -4.52 5.17 -2.89
C PRO A 94 -4.95 5.28 -4.35
N TYR A 95 -5.17 4.14 -5.02
CA TYR A 95 -5.61 4.06 -6.40
C TYR A 95 -7.10 3.66 -6.47
N ASP A 96 -7.80 4.14 -7.48
CA ASP A 96 -9.15 3.71 -7.82
C ASP A 96 -9.13 2.45 -8.72
N THR A 97 -10.32 2.01 -9.13
CA THR A 97 -10.49 0.83 -10.00
C THR A 97 -9.90 0.99 -11.39
N SER A 98 -9.69 2.23 -11.83
CA SER A 98 -9.04 2.57 -13.11
C SER A 98 -7.53 2.67 -12.97
N GLY A 99 -6.98 2.47 -11.76
CA GLY A 99 -5.55 2.60 -11.46
C GLY A 99 -5.10 4.06 -11.33
N MET A 100 -6.04 5.01 -11.26
CA MET A 100 -5.74 6.42 -11.08
C MET A 100 -5.63 6.75 -9.60
N LEU A 101 -4.75 7.69 -9.26
CA LEU A 101 -4.55 8.11 -7.89
C LEU A 101 -5.78 8.89 -7.40
N ARG A 102 -6.33 8.48 -6.26
CA ARG A 102 -7.50 9.15 -5.65
C ARG A 102 -7.18 10.60 -5.30
N LYS A 103 -8.22 11.43 -5.30
CA LYS A 103 -8.09 12.90 -5.12
C LYS A 103 -7.26 13.31 -3.91
N PHE A 104 -7.48 12.68 -2.74
CA PHE A 104 -6.69 12.97 -1.54
C PHE A 104 -5.18 12.85 -1.80
N TRP A 105 -4.78 11.77 -2.45
CA TRP A 105 -3.38 11.46 -2.74
C TRP A 105 -2.81 12.32 -3.88
N SER A 106 -3.60 12.62 -4.92
CA SER A 106 -3.16 13.52 -6.00
C SER A 106 -2.90 14.94 -5.51
N ASP A 107 -3.78 15.46 -4.65
CA ASP A 107 -3.64 16.80 -4.09
C ASP A 107 -2.37 16.89 -3.22
N ARG A 108 -2.07 15.83 -2.46
CA ARG A 108 -0.86 15.75 -1.62
C ARG A 108 0.42 15.63 -2.42
N LEU A 109 0.44 14.85 -3.51
CA LEU A 109 1.61 14.79 -4.40
C LEU A 109 1.95 16.16 -4.99
N TRP A 110 0.94 16.96 -5.33
CA TRP A 110 1.14 18.32 -5.84
C TRP A 110 1.82 19.21 -4.80
N GLU A 111 1.39 19.14 -3.54
CA GLU A 111 2.00 19.86 -2.42
C GLU A 111 3.45 19.41 -2.17
N MET A 112 3.72 18.10 -2.20
CA MET A 112 5.07 17.54 -2.01
C MET A 112 6.04 18.00 -3.10
N ARG A 113 5.57 18.12 -4.36
CA ARG A 113 6.40 18.56 -5.49
C ARG A 113 6.89 20.01 -5.35
N LYS A 114 6.22 20.82 -4.53
CA LYS A 114 6.63 22.21 -4.24
C LYS A 114 7.77 22.30 -3.21
N GLY A 115 8.11 21.20 -2.53
CA GLY A 115 9.15 21.15 -1.49
C GLY A 115 10.56 20.83 -2.02
N CYS A 116 11.59 21.15 -1.22
CA CYS A 116 12.99 20.80 -1.51
C CYS A 116 13.26 19.30 -1.33
N PHE A 117 14.10 18.73 -2.20
CA PHE A 117 14.47 17.32 -2.19
C PHE A 117 15.42 17.01 -1.02
N GLU A 118 15.00 16.12 -0.11
CA GLU A 118 15.77 15.73 1.07
C GLU A 118 16.95 14.78 0.76
N SER A 119 17.90 14.68 1.70
CA SER A 119 19.23 14.11 1.48
C SER A 119 19.24 12.60 1.21
N SER A 120 18.41 11.80 1.90
CA SER A 120 18.37 10.34 1.76
C SER A 120 16.95 9.81 1.47
N THR A 121 16.85 8.68 0.75
CA THR A 121 15.58 8.00 0.46
C THR A 121 14.80 7.68 1.73
N HIS A 122 15.48 7.13 2.74
CA HIS A 122 14.86 6.75 4.00
C HIS A 122 14.28 7.98 4.70
N THR A 123 15.05 9.06 4.78
CA THR A 123 14.60 10.32 5.38
C THR A 123 13.37 10.88 4.66
N TRP A 124 13.37 10.84 3.32
CA TRP A 124 12.24 11.33 2.54
C TRP A 124 10.97 10.47 2.74
N LEU A 125 11.08 9.13 2.74
CA LEU A 125 9.95 8.24 3.01
C LEU A 125 9.36 8.51 4.39
N GLU A 126 10.20 8.58 5.41
CA GLU A 126 9.78 8.76 6.80
C GLU A 126 9.20 10.14 7.07
N LYS A 127 9.75 11.21 6.49
CA LYS A 127 9.29 12.58 6.78
C LYS A 127 8.22 13.09 5.84
N SER A 128 8.22 12.63 4.59
CA SER A 128 7.31 13.17 3.57
C SER A 128 6.14 12.25 3.31
N VAL A 129 6.33 10.92 3.31
CA VAL A 129 5.28 9.96 2.94
C VAL A 129 4.53 9.46 4.17
N ARG A 130 5.24 8.98 5.20
CA ARG A 130 4.61 8.40 6.41
C ARG A 130 3.58 9.32 7.08
N PRO A 131 3.81 10.63 7.28
CA PRO A 131 2.82 11.50 7.91
C PRO A 131 1.52 11.63 7.12
N ILE A 132 1.59 11.52 5.79
CA ILE A 132 0.42 11.60 4.92
C ILE A 132 -0.39 10.30 5.02
N ILE A 133 0.29 9.14 5.09
CA ILE A 133 -0.34 7.84 5.37
C ILE A 133 -1.07 7.88 6.71
N GLU A 134 -0.41 8.36 7.77
CA GLU A 134 -1.03 8.47 9.10
C GLU A 134 -2.26 9.39 9.09
N LEU A 135 -2.21 10.48 8.34
CA LEU A 135 -3.35 11.38 8.18
C LEU A 135 -4.53 10.68 7.48
N ASP A 136 -4.29 9.97 6.38
CA ASP A 136 -5.33 9.24 5.66
C ASP A 136 -5.98 8.17 6.54
N LEU A 137 -5.18 7.38 7.26
CA LEU A 137 -5.69 6.37 8.20
C LEU A 137 -6.58 6.98 9.29
N LYS A 138 -6.21 8.16 9.82
CA LYS A 138 -7.03 8.90 10.79
C LYS A 138 -8.35 9.37 10.17
N LEU A 139 -8.32 9.92 8.96
CA LEU A 139 -9.52 10.37 8.26
C LEU A 139 -10.47 9.20 7.96
N GLN A 140 -9.94 8.06 7.51
CA GLN A 140 -10.74 6.85 7.29
C GLN A 140 -11.38 6.32 8.59
N GLU A 141 -10.70 6.40 9.73
CA GLU A 141 -11.30 6.03 11.02
C GLU A 141 -12.44 6.97 11.42
N ILE A 142 -12.27 8.28 11.21
CA ILE A 142 -13.32 9.28 11.46
C ILE A 142 -14.55 8.98 10.60
N GLU A 143 -14.37 8.80 9.29
CA GLU A 143 -15.45 8.49 8.36
C GLU A 143 -16.17 7.19 8.75
N ARG A 144 -15.43 6.15 9.14
CA ARG A 144 -15.99 4.87 9.64
C ARG A 144 -16.79 5.06 10.94
N ARG A 145 -16.40 5.98 11.82
CA ARG A 145 -17.17 6.30 13.04
C ARG A 145 -18.45 7.05 12.70
N GLU A 146 -18.37 8.06 11.84
CA GLU A 146 -19.52 8.84 11.39
C GLU A 146 -20.54 7.99 10.63
N SER A 147 -20.09 7.07 9.77
CA SER A 147 -20.98 6.12 9.08
C SER A 147 -21.72 5.24 10.09
N ARG A 148 -21.01 4.63 11.04
CA ARG A 148 -21.62 3.81 12.10
C ARG A 148 -22.65 4.60 12.90
N GLN A 149 -22.36 5.86 13.22
CA GLN A 149 -23.29 6.71 13.94
C GLN A 149 -24.54 7.04 13.10
N ARG A 150 -24.38 7.33 11.80
CA ARG A 150 -25.51 7.54 10.88
C ARG A 150 -26.39 6.29 10.78
N ASP A 151 -25.80 5.11 10.63
CA ASP A 151 -26.53 3.85 10.53
C ASP A 151 -27.32 3.56 11.81
N LEU A 152 -26.74 3.83 12.98
CA LEU A 152 -27.43 3.74 14.27
C LEU A 152 -28.62 4.71 14.38
N MET A 153 -28.47 5.95 13.89
CA MET A 153 -29.58 6.91 13.87
C MET A 153 -30.72 6.46 12.95
N VAL A 154 -30.42 5.95 11.75
CA VAL A 154 -31.42 5.42 10.82
C VAL A 154 -32.16 4.23 11.43
N HIS A 155 -31.45 3.31 12.07
CA HIS A 155 -32.04 2.14 12.74
C HIS A 155 -32.95 2.54 13.91
N ASN A 156 -32.52 3.50 14.74
CA ASN A 156 -33.31 3.98 15.86
C ASN A 156 -34.55 4.76 15.40
N TYR A 157 -34.44 5.56 14.33
CA TYR A 157 -35.58 6.26 13.74
C TYR A 157 -36.62 5.27 13.19
N GLY A 158 -36.19 4.21 12.49
CA GLY A 158 -37.08 3.15 11.99
C GLY A 158 -37.80 2.37 13.10
N LYS A 159 -37.15 2.16 14.24
CA LYS A 159 -37.77 1.51 15.42
C LYS A 159 -38.83 2.38 16.10
N ASN A 160 -38.61 3.70 16.17
CA ASN A 160 -39.53 4.62 16.86
C ASN A 160 -40.81 4.93 16.07
N HIS A 161 -40.82 4.72 14.74
CA HIS A 161 -41.99 4.97 13.88
C HIS A 161 -42.88 3.74 13.62
N THR A 162 -42.56 2.56 14.16
CA THR A 162 -43.44 1.38 14.10
C THR A 162 -44.45 1.31 15.26
N ALA A 163 -44.38 2.24 16.22
CA ALA A 163 -45.41 2.40 17.23
C ALA A 163 -46.69 2.98 16.60
N LYS A 164 -47.70 2.12 16.39
CA LYS A 164 -49.02 2.54 15.91
C LYS A 164 -49.59 3.65 16.83
N PRO A 165 -50.07 4.79 16.31
CA PRO A 165 -50.74 5.77 17.13
C PRO A 165 -52.01 5.15 17.73
N VAL A 166 -52.04 5.02 19.05
CA VAL A 166 -53.24 4.61 19.79
C VAL A 166 -54.19 5.80 19.80
N LEU A 167 -55.13 5.85 18.85
CA LEU A 167 -56.25 6.78 18.89
C LEU A 167 -57.16 6.42 20.07
N ARG A 168 -56.97 7.07 21.22
CA ARG A 168 -57.95 7.07 22.29
C ARG A 168 -59.10 7.99 21.89
N ARG A 169 -60.27 7.43 21.62
CA ARG A 169 -61.52 8.20 21.58
C ARG A 169 -61.76 8.78 22.97
N VAL A 170 -61.76 10.11 23.07
CA VAL A 170 -62.28 10.83 24.23
C VAL A 170 -63.78 10.92 24.01
N ASN A 171 -64.56 10.17 24.79
CA ASN A 171 -66.01 10.38 24.84
C ASN A 171 -66.25 11.56 25.80
N THR A 172 -66.68 12.69 25.23
CA THR A 172 -67.28 13.78 26.01
C THR A 172 -68.73 13.43 26.32
N VAL A 173 -69.07 13.56 27.61
CA VAL A 173 -70.42 13.40 28.18
C VAL A 173 -71.30 14.57 27.77
#